data_AF-A0A5E6N472-F1
#
_entry.id   AF-A0A5E6N472-F1
#
_cell.length_a   1.000
_cell.length_b   1.000
_cell.length_c   1.000
_cell.angle_alpha   90.00
_cell.angle_beta   90.00
_cell.angle_gamma   90.00
#
_symmetry.space_group_name_H-M   'P 1'
#
loop_
_entity.id
_entity.type
_entity.pdbx_description
1 polymer ?
#
loop_
_entity_poly.entity_id
_entity_poly.type
_entity_poly.pdbx_seq_one_letter_code
_entity_poly.pdbx_strand_id
1 'polypeptide(L)'
;MSEWGHEFRADYRELGLLKTNFPDITVAAFTATATHQVEKDIVVQLNFKQKDSIIRGTVFRDNLYISAVARQGNGNQQILDFLEKHLNEQGIIYAQSRAKTESLAKFLQEKGLSAQAYHAGLDTQKRKDIFSDFIHEKNRYYGGYYCLWHGY
;
A
#
# COMPACT_ATOMS: atom_id res chain seq x y z
N MET A 1 9.63 -6.79 22.21
CA MET A 1 9.63 -7.46 20.89
C MET A 1 9.94 -6.39 19.87
N SER A 2 10.92 -6.60 19.01
CA SER A 2 11.34 -5.66 17.97
C SER A 2 10.10 -5.13 17.23
N GLU A 3 9.78 -3.85 17.37
CA GLU A 3 8.61 -3.21 16.73
C GLU A 3 8.81 -2.96 15.23
N TRP A 4 9.95 -3.37 14.68
CA TRP A 4 9.98 -3.72 13.27
C TRP A 4 9.04 -4.90 13.12
N GLY A 5 7.83 -4.66 12.61
CA GLY A 5 6.71 -5.61 12.64
C GLY A 5 7.02 -7.01 12.11
N HIS A 6 5.99 -7.86 12.02
CA HIS A 6 6.11 -9.27 11.60
C HIS A 6 6.86 -9.54 10.27
N GLU A 7 7.22 -8.51 9.50
CA GLU A 7 7.99 -8.57 8.25
C GLU A 7 9.46 -8.12 8.36
N PHE A 8 10.01 -7.93 9.57
CA PHE A 8 11.39 -7.47 9.69
C PHE A 8 12.41 -8.50 9.19
N ARG A 9 13.18 -8.11 8.16
CA ARG A 9 14.26 -8.93 7.61
C ARG A 9 15.48 -8.87 8.51
N ALA A 10 15.88 -10.01 9.06
CA ALA A 10 17.00 -10.12 9.99
C ALA A 10 18.29 -9.47 9.45
N ASP A 11 18.52 -9.57 8.14
CA ASP A 11 19.65 -9.02 7.40
C ASP A 11 19.82 -7.51 7.57
N TYR A 12 18.74 -6.75 7.85
CA TYR A 12 18.82 -5.30 8.04
C TYR A 12 19.64 -4.92 9.28
N ARG A 13 19.80 -5.82 10.26
CA ARG A 13 20.64 -5.60 11.44
C ARG A 13 22.12 -5.52 11.09
N GLU A 14 22.54 -6.15 9.99
CA GLU A 14 23.94 -6.14 9.55
C GLU A 14 24.32 -4.80 8.89
N LEU A 15 23.33 -3.98 8.50
CA LEU A 15 23.58 -2.68 7.88
C LEU A 15 24.32 -1.70 8.81
N GLY A 16 24.26 -1.89 10.13
CA GLY A 16 25.07 -1.12 11.08
C GLY A 16 26.58 -1.29 10.85
N LEU A 17 27.01 -2.43 10.29
CA LEU A 17 28.42 -2.68 9.93
C LEU A 17 28.91 -1.71 8.86
N LEU A 18 28.02 -1.20 7.99
CA LEU A 18 28.41 -0.21 6.99
C LEU A 18 28.96 1.05 7.66
N LYS A 19 28.30 1.52 8.73
CA LYS A 19 28.76 2.71 9.44
C LYS A 19 30.01 2.44 10.29
N THR A 20 30.19 1.22 10.77
CA THR A 20 31.41 0.78 11.46
C THR A 20 32.60 0.68 10.52
N ASN A 21 32.43 0.08 9.34
CA ASN A 21 33.51 -0.15 8.38
C ASN A 21 33.85 1.10 7.55
N PHE A 22 32.88 1.99 7.34
CA PHE A 22 33.02 3.21 6.56
C PHE A 22 32.57 4.44 7.38
N PRO A 23 33.31 4.82 8.43
CA PRO A 23 32.89 5.85 9.38
C PRO A 23 32.69 7.23 8.74
N ASP A 24 33.46 7.54 7.69
CA ASP A 24 33.44 8.84 7.02
C ASP A 24 32.34 8.97 5.95
N ILE A 25 31.66 7.88 5.61
CA ILE A 25 30.57 7.89 4.61
C ILE A 25 29.25 8.27 5.30
N THR A 26 28.54 9.24 4.71
CA THR A 26 27.19 9.62 5.17
C THR A 26 26.17 8.59 4.71
N VAL A 27 25.36 8.11 5.64
CA VAL A 27 24.25 7.19 5.39
C VAL A 27 22.95 7.87 5.80
N ALA A 28 21.94 7.78 4.95
CA ALA A 28 20.59 8.27 5.23
C ALA A 28 19.60 7.10 5.21
N ALA A 29 18.64 7.11 6.13
CA ALA A 29 17.57 6.12 6.20
C ALA A 29 16.23 6.81 5.98
N PHE A 30 15.38 6.22 5.15
CA PHE A 30 14.06 6.76 4.80
C PHE A 30 12.98 5.75 5.14
N THR A 31 11.91 6.23 5.77
CA THR A 31 10.75 5.42 6.15
C THR A 31 9.50 6.28 6.10
N ALA A 32 8.37 5.69 5.70
CA ALA A 32 7.09 6.38 5.62
C ALA A 32 6.22 6.18 6.86
N THR A 33 6.40 5.08 7.60
CA THR A 33 5.44 4.60 8.61
C THR A 33 6.08 4.33 9.99
N ALA A 34 7.30 4.80 10.25
CA ALA A 34 7.99 4.52 11.51
C ALA A 34 7.33 5.21 12.72
N THR A 35 6.92 4.40 13.70
CA THR A 35 6.60 4.88 15.05
C THR A 35 7.85 5.51 15.68
N HIS A 36 7.68 6.27 16.76
CA HIS A 36 8.83 6.80 17.50
C HIS A 36 9.75 5.71 18.05
N GLN A 37 9.21 4.51 18.34
CA GLN A 37 10.02 3.38 18.77
C GLN A 37 10.82 2.79 17.61
N VAL A 38 10.19 2.57 16.45
CA VAL A 38 10.88 2.09 15.24
C VAL A 38 11.98 3.07 14.81
N GLU A 39 11.75 4.37 14.91
CA GLU A 39 12.76 5.40 14.63
C GLU A 39 13.99 5.26 15.55
N LYS A 40 13.79 5.07 16.86
CA LYS A 40 14.89 4.82 17.81
C LYS A 40 15.63 3.54 17.46
N ASP A 41 14.91 2.48 17.13
CA ASP A 41 15.52 1.21 16.76
C ASP A 41 16.37 1.34 15.49
N ILE A 42 15.92 2.11 14.48
CA ILE A 42 16.70 2.42 13.27
C ILE A 42 18.02 3.10 13.63
N VAL A 43 17.98 4.14 14.47
CA VAL A 43 19.18 4.89 14.87
C VAL A 43 20.21 3.97 15.56
N VAL A 44 19.74 3.10 16.45
CA VAL A 44 20.60 2.14 17.15
C VAL A 44 21.15 1.09 16.19
N GLN A 45 20.30 0.46 15.38
CA GLN A 45 20.71 -0.65 14.50
C GLN A 45 21.65 -0.19 13.39
N LEU A 46 21.47 1.02 12.85
CA LEU A 46 22.34 1.59 11.82
C LEU A 46 23.57 2.29 12.38
N ASN A 47 23.78 2.25 13.72
CA ASN A 47 24.90 2.88 14.40
C ASN A 47 25.05 4.37 14.06
N PHE A 48 23.91 5.09 14.00
CA PHE A 48 23.91 6.52 13.75
C PHE A 48 24.29 7.28 15.01
N LYS A 49 25.27 8.19 14.91
CA LYS A 49 25.59 9.12 15.99
C LYS A 49 24.41 10.09 16.12
N GLN A 50 23.67 9.96 17.22
CA GLN A 50 22.49 10.78 17.46
C GLN A 50 22.93 12.21 17.75
N LYS A 51 22.54 13.19 16.91
CA LYS A 51 22.09 14.50 17.41
C LYS A 51 21.26 15.40 16.48
N ASP A 52 21.46 15.50 15.16
CA ASP A 52 20.82 16.63 14.43
C ASP A 52 20.16 16.32 13.07
N SER A 53 19.77 15.07 12.78
CA SER A 53 19.30 14.71 11.43
C SER A 53 18.06 13.82 11.37
N ILE A 54 17.19 13.85 12.38
CA ILE A 54 15.86 13.22 12.30
C ILE A 54 14.87 14.26 11.82
N ILE A 55 14.35 14.05 10.61
CA ILE A 55 13.32 14.90 10.01
C ILE A 55 12.02 14.08 9.94
N ARG A 56 10.97 14.58 10.58
CA ARG A 56 9.64 13.95 10.57
C ARG A 56 8.64 14.87 9.86
N GLY A 57 8.12 14.38 8.74
CA GLY A 57 6.98 15.01 8.09
C GLY A 57 5.68 14.72 8.83
N THR A 58 4.65 15.53 8.57
CA THR A 58 3.29 15.18 9.00
C THR A 58 2.78 13.98 8.21
N VAL A 59 2.10 13.07 8.91
CA VAL A 59 1.34 11.98 8.27
C VAL A 59 -0.08 12.40 7.92
N PHE A 60 -0.52 13.57 8.39
CA PHE A 60 -1.86 14.08 8.12
C PHE A 60 -1.97 14.55 6.67
N ARG A 61 -3.05 14.13 6.01
CA ARG A 61 -3.40 14.49 4.64
C ARG A 61 -4.80 15.08 4.70
N ASP A 62 -4.87 16.40 4.68
CA ASP A 62 -6.12 17.18 4.70
C ASP A 62 -7.05 16.84 3.52
N ASN A 63 -6.46 16.40 2.41
CA ASN A 63 -7.17 15.94 1.21
C ASN A 63 -7.70 14.49 1.30
N LEU A 64 -7.56 13.80 2.45
CA LEU A 64 -8.10 12.45 2.65
C LEU A 64 -9.30 12.48 3.61
N TYR A 65 -10.45 12.04 3.11
CA TYR A 65 -11.63 11.75 3.91
C TYR A 65 -11.61 10.28 4.36
N ILE A 66 -11.72 10.04 5.67
CA ILE A 66 -11.72 8.70 6.26
C ILE A 66 -13.08 8.44 6.90
N SER A 67 -13.74 7.37 6.48
CA SER A 67 -15.00 6.91 7.07
C SER A 67 -14.98 5.40 7.30
N ALA A 68 -15.71 4.95 8.33
CA ALA A 68 -15.90 3.54 8.61
C ALA A 68 -17.40 3.23 8.68
N VAL A 69 -17.82 2.13 8.08
CA VAL A 69 -19.19 1.65 8.09
C VAL A 69 -19.17 0.17 8.48
N ALA A 70 -20.11 -0.25 9.33
CA ALA A 70 -20.24 -1.65 9.70
C ALA A 70 -20.59 -2.49 8.47
N ARG A 71 -19.89 -3.61 8.28
CA ARG A 71 -20.13 -4.52 7.16
C ARG A 71 -21.48 -5.21 7.33
N GLN A 72 -22.29 -5.21 6.27
CA GLN A 72 -23.57 -5.90 6.19
C GLN A 72 -23.47 -7.07 5.21
N GLY A 73 -23.85 -8.26 5.67
CA GLY A 73 -23.79 -9.49 4.87
C GLY A 73 -22.41 -9.71 4.25
N ASN A 74 -22.36 -9.97 2.94
CA ASN A 74 -21.10 -10.17 2.22
C ASN A 74 -20.38 -8.86 1.85
N GLY A 75 -21.00 -7.69 2.07
CA GLY A 75 -20.47 -6.35 1.76
C GLY A 75 -20.60 -5.91 0.30
N ASN A 76 -21.04 -6.78 -0.62
CA ASN A 76 -21.07 -6.46 -2.04
C ASN A 76 -22.04 -5.31 -2.37
N GLN A 77 -23.21 -5.27 -1.74
CA GLN A 77 -24.17 -4.18 -1.97
C GLN A 77 -23.60 -2.84 -1.49
N GLN A 78 -22.98 -2.80 -0.32
CA GLN A 78 -22.34 -1.59 0.22
C GLN A 78 -21.23 -1.08 -0.71
N ILE A 79 -20.48 -1.98 -1.36
CA ILE A 79 -19.49 -1.60 -2.37
C ILE A 79 -20.18 -0.98 -3.59
N LEU A 80 -21.26 -1.59 -4.11
CA LEU A 80 -21.99 -1.00 -5.25
C LEU A 80 -22.56 0.38 -4.91
N ASP A 81 -23.20 0.54 -3.76
CA ASP A 81 -23.79 1.81 -3.30
C ASP A 81 -22.71 2.91 -3.12
N PHE A 82 -21.50 2.51 -2.76
CA PHE A 82 -20.36 3.41 -2.70
C PHE A 82 -19.90 3.79 -4.12
N LEU A 83 -19.67 2.81 -4.99
CA LEU A 83 -19.19 3.04 -6.36
C LEU A 83 -20.17 3.81 -7.23
N GLU A 84 -21.48 3.69 -7.01
CA GLU A 84 -22.51 4.45 -7.72
C GLU A 84 -22.32 5.97 -7.58
N LYS A 85 -21.81 6.42 -6.43
CA LYS A 85 -21.49 7.83 -6.16
C LYS A 85 -20.19 8.30 -6.81
N HIS A 86 -19.40 7.37 -7.35
CA HIS A 86 -18.04 7.57 -7.82
C HIS A 86 -17.81 7.01 -9.25
N LEU A 87 -18.88 6.85 -10.05
CA LEU A 87 -18.85 6.22 -11.38
C LEU A 87 -17.89 6.86 -12.41
N ASN A 88 -17.31 8.04 -12.18
CA ASN A 88 -16.34 8.64 -13.11
C ASN A 88 -14.96 8.85 -12.48
N GLU A 89 -14.76 8.22 -11.34
CA GLU A 89 -13.53 8.25 -10.56
C GLU A 89 -12.76 6.93 -10.72
N GLN A 90 -11.51 6.96 -10.30
CA GLN A 90 -10.69 5.77 -10.19
C GLN A 90 -10.45 5.46 -8.72
N GLY A 91 -10.39 4.18 -8.39
CA GLY A 91 -10.23 3.75 -7.02
C GLY A 91 -9.50 2.44 -6.87
N ILE A 92 -8.98 2.22 -5.67
CA ILE A 92 -8.41 0.94 -5.26
C ILE A 92 -9.36 0.32 -4.23
N ILE A 93 -9.71 -0.95 -4.43
CA ILE A 93 -10.47 -1.73 -3.45
C ILE A 93 -9.54 -2.80 -2.88
N TYR A 94 -9.20 -2.67 -1.60
CA TYR A 94 -8.39 -3.68 -0.92
C TYR A 94 -9.24 -4.87 -0.50
N ALA A 95 -8.75 -6.08 -0.77
CA ALA A 95 -9.38 -7.33 -0.35
C ALA A 95 -8.42 -8.17 0.49
N GLN A 96 -8.97 -9.06 1.33
CA GLN A 96 -8.21 -9.83 2.33
C GLN A 96 -7.48 -11.04 1.75
N SER A 97 -7.80 -11.47 0.53
CA SER A 97 -7.14 -12.62 -0.11
C SER A 97 -7.11 -12.48 -1.63
N ARG A 98 -6.21 -13.20 -2.29
CA ARG A 98 -6.14 -13.28 -3.76
C ARG A 98 -7.48 -13.77 -4.35
N ALA A 99 -8.04 -14.84 -3.80
CA ALA A 99 -9.35 -15.36 -4.23
C ALA A 99 -10.49 -14.34 -4.04
N LYS A 100 -10.47 -13.57 -2.95
CA LYS A 100 -11.48 -12.50 -2.75
C LYS A 100 -11.29 -11.35 -3.73
N THR A 101 -10.04 -11.03 -4.08
CA THR A 101 -9.69 -10.02 -5.08
C THR A 101 -10.24 -10.42 -6.46
N GLU A 102 -10.00 -11.65 -6.90
CA GLU A 102 -10.49 -12.15 -8.18
C GLU A 102 -12.02 -12.23 -8.23
N SER A 103 -12.65 -12.83 -7.19
CA SER A 103 -14.11 -12.96 -7.15
C SER A 103 -14.84 -11.62 -7.09
N LEU A 104 -14.30 -10.63 -6.37
CA LEU A 104 -14.90 -9.30 -6.33
C LEU A 104 -14.70 -8.56 -7.66
N ALA A 105 -13.56 -8.70 -8.34
CA ALA A 105 -13.34 -8.08 -9.65
C ALA A 105 -14.35 -8.64 -10.67
N LYS A 106 -14.53 -9.96 -10.68
CA LYS A 106 -15.53 -10.62 -11.53
C LYS A 106 -16.95 -10.14 -11.23
N PHE A 107 -17.33 -10.07 -9.95
CA PHE A 107 -18.64 -9.57 -9.53
C PHE A 107 -18.90 -8.13 -10.04
N LEU A 108 -17.91 -7.24 -9.94
CA LEU A 108 -18.03 -5.86 -10.42
C LEU A 108 -18.14 -5.79 -11.96
N GLN A 109 -17.37 -6.63 -12.67
CA GLN A 109 -17.48 -6.76 -14.14
C GLN A 109 -18.87 -7.26 -14.56
N GLU A 110 -19.45 -8.22 -13.84
CA GLU A 110 -20.82 -8.71 -14.08
C GLU A 110 -21.89 -7.61 -13.85
N LYS A 111 -21.56 -6.59 -13.05
CA LYS A 111 -22.37 -5.38 -12.84
C LYS A 111 -22.08 -4.26 -13.85
N GLY A 112 -21.21 -4.50 -14.83
CA GLY A 112 -20.87 -3.55 -15.88
C GLY A 112 -19.80 -2.53 -15.50
N LEU A 113 -19.12 -2.71 -14.35
CA LEU A 113 -18.05 -1.81 -13.90
C LEU A 113 -16.68 -2.27 -14.43
N SER A 114 -15.82 -1.32 -14.80
CA SER A 114 -14.44 -1.65 -15.18
C SER A 114 -13.62 -1.96 -13.94
N ALA A 115 -13.36 -3.24 -13.69
CA ALA A 115 -12.61 -3.71 -12.53
C ALA A 115 -11.57 -4.76 -12.93
N GLN A 116 -10.37 -4.73 -12.34
CA GLN A 116 -9.33 -5.74 -12.54
C GLN A 116 -8.74 -6.18 -11.20
N ALA A 117 -8.48 -7.48 -11.05
CA ALA A 117 -7.77 -8.01 -9.89
C ALA A 117 -6.26 -7.79 -10.03
N TYR A 118 -5.58 -7.43 -8.94
CA TYR A 118 -4.15 -7.20 -8.87
C TYR A 118 -3.55 -7.84 -7.61
N HIS A 119 -2.70 -8.85 -7.79
CA HIS A 119 -2.02 -9.54 -6.70
C HIS A 119 -0.73 -10.24 -7.16
N ALA A 120 0.12 -10.63 -6.21
CA ALA A 120 1.43 -11.23 -6.47
C ALA A 120 1.37 -12.55 -7.26
N GLY A 121 0.25 -13.27 -7.22
CA GLY A 121 0.03 -14.52 -7.98
C GLY A 121 -0.22 -14.35 -9.48
N LEU A 122 -0.42 -13.12 -9.98
CA LEU A 122 -0.58 -12.86 -11.41
C LEU A 122 0.76 -12.90 -12.14
N ASP A 123 0.71 -13.27 -13.42
CA ASP A 123 1.86 -13.15 -14.31
C ASP A 123 2.42 -11.72 -14.32
N THR A 124 3.75 -11.61 -14.44
CA THR A 124 4.45 -10.32 -14.37
C THR A 124 3.99 -9.37 -15.45
N GLN A 125 3.78 -9.85 -16.69
CA GLN A 125 3.31 -9.01 -17.78
C GLN A 125 1.88 -8.54 -17.50
N LYS A 126 1.01 -9.46 -17.05
CA LYS A 126 -0.38 -9.12 -16.70
C LYS A 126 -0.46 -8.05 -15.61
N ARG A 127 0.38 -8.12 -14.57
CA ARG A 127 0.46 -7.08 -13.53
C ARG A 127 0.90 -5.74 -14.12
N LYS A 128 1.93 -5.72 -14.99
CA LYS A 128 2.40 -4.50 -15.64
C LYS A 128 1.29 -3.85 -16.47
N ASP A 129 0.55 -4.65 -17.22
CA ASP A 129 -0.55 -4.16 -18.06
C ASP A 129 -1.67 -3.56 -17.21
N ILE A 130 -2.11 -4.27 -16.16
CA ILE A 130 -3.16 -3.78 -15.24
C ILE A 130 -2.72 -2.48 -14.53
N PHE A 131 -1.46 -2.41 -14.10
CA PHE A 131 -0.91 -1.21 -13.49
C PHE A 131 -0.85 -0.05 -14.49
N SER A 132 -0.40 -0.31 -15.72
CA SER A 132 -0.38 0.68 -16.79
C SER A 132 -1.78 1.20 -17.12
N ASP A 133 -2.76 0.30 -17.24
CA ASP A 133 -4.16 0.66 -17.51
C ASP A 133 -4.76 1.50 -16.37
N PHE A 134 -4.40 1.21 -15.10
CA PHE A 134 -4.80 2.00 -13.93
C PHE A 134 -4.23 3.42 -13.99
N ILE A 135 -2.92 3.56 -14.22
CA ILE A 135 -2.22 4.86 -14.22
C ILE A 135 -2.64 5.77 -15.38
N HIS A 136 -2.94 5.21 -16.56
CA HIS A 136 -3.31 5.99 -17.75
C HIS A 136 -4.82 6.22 -17.87
N GLU A 137 -5.59 5.96 -16.82
CA GLU A 137 -7.05 6.14 -16.80
C GLU A 137 -7.81 5.49 -17.96
N LYS A 138 -7.31 4.35 -18.42
CA LYS A 138 -7.94 3.64 -19.53
C LYS A 138 -9.33 3.18 -19.10
N ASN A 139 -10.32 3.37 -19.97
CA ASN A 139 -11.74 3.05 -19.74
C ASN A 139 -12.49 3.95 -18.75
N ARG A 140 -11.98 5.16 -18.41
CA ARG A 140 -12.72 6.13 -17.59
C ARG A 140 -14.11 6.49 -18.12
N TYR A 141 -14.31 6.38 -19.44
CA TYR A 141 -15.58 6.66 -20.12
C TYR A 141 -16.68 5.58 -19.94
N TYR A 142 -16.39 4.46 -19.25
CA TYR A 142 -17.33 3.34 -19.03
C TYR A 142 -17.64 3.10 -17.54
N GLY A 143 -17.74 4.13 -16.71
CA GLY A 143 -18.15 3.97 -15.31
C GLY A 143 -17.00 3.80 -14.30
N GLY A 144 -15.83 4.38 -14.61
CA GLY A 144 -14.66 4.39 -13.73
C GLY A 144 -13.81 3.12 -13.86
N TYR A 145 -12.58 3.16 -13.35
CA TYR A 145 -11.66 2.01 -13.39
C TYR A 145 -11.16 1.68 -11.97
N TYR A 146 -11.46 0.46 -11.53
CA TYR A 146 -11.17 0.00 -10.18
C TYR A 146 -10.13 -1.10 -10.18
N CYS A 147 -9.05 -0.89 -9.44
CA CYS A 147 -8.04 -1.92 -9.25
C CYS A 147 -8.25 -2.58 -7.89
N LEU A 148 -8.46 -3.88 -7.89
CA LEU A 148 -8.64 -4.63 -6.65
C LEU A 148 -7.28 -5.16 -6.21
N TRP A 149 -6.78 -4.66 -5.08
CA TRP A 149 -5.44 -4.98 -4.61
C TRP A 149 -5.47 -5.97 -3.45
N HIS A 150 -4.66 -7.02 -3.57
CA HIS A 150 -4.19 -7.76 -2.41
C HIS A 150 -2.76 -7.31 -2.08
N GLY A 151 -2.58 -6.71 -0.90
CA GLY A 151 -1.32 -6.07 -0.48
C GLY A 151 -0.21 -7.02 -0.04
N TYR A 152 -0.42 -8.35 -0.03
CA TYR A 152 0.53 -9.34 0.50
C TYR A 152 0.72 -10.57 -0.42
#